data_AF-A0A418W2F4-F1
#
_entry.id   AF-A0A418W2F4-F1
#
_cell.length_a   1.000
_cell.length_b   1.000
_cell.length_c   1.000
_cell.angle_alpha   90.00
_cell.angle_beta   90.00
_cell.angle_gamma   90.00
#
_symmetry.space_group_name_H-M   'P 1'
#
loop_
_entity.id
_entity.type
_entity.pdbx_description
1 polymer ?
#
loop_
_entity_poly.entity_id
_entity_poly.type
_entity_poly.pdbx_seq_one_letter_code
_entity_poly.pdbx_strand_id
1 'polypeptide(L)'
;MDILNFLHSSFLIALEIPLLLALPFALWYRVSDAAHLHHPYGSWRPALATYSGLALGACMVAASWEPGSFTFEAIFDAGGPWDLSLTEFAELLMQRLGDAPHDLVAVLLNDDPHLNFGVVVMVVATLFAVDVGVTLASGVRGPMLLSFLLDVLMALLAAGLLIHVVLSALWLLNRLNFWSIAVALLLLQEYRYHVFGLFRRRPKPVRVAGNIQHGINTSVKSS
;
A
#
# COMPACT_ATOMS: atom_id res chain seq x y z
N MET A 1 39.49 -9.44 -5.52
CA MET A 1 38.33 -9.62 -4.61
C MET A 1 38.08 -11.12 -4.48
N ASP A 2 38.01 -11.65 -3.27
CA ASP A 2 37.68 -13.06 -3.02
C ASP A 2 36.22 -13.36 -3.36
N ILE A 3 35.98 -14.48 -4.05
CA ILE A 3 34.64 -14.93 -4.47
C ILE A 3 33.70 -15.07 -3.27
N LEU A 4 34.23 -15.49 -2.11
CA LEU A 4 33.49 -15.58 -0.85
C LEU A 4 32.97 -14.22 -0.36
N ASN A 5 33.78 -13.17 -0.46
CA ASN A 5 33.36 -11.82 -0.06
C ASN A 5 32.31 -11.26 -1.02
N PHE A 6 32.43 -11.55 -2.31
CA PHE A 6 31.43 -11.17 -3.31
C PHE A 6 30.09 -11.90 -3.10
N LEU A 7 30.12 -13.20 -2.81
CA LEU A 7 28.90 -13.96 -2.52
C LEU A 7 28.24 -13.53 -1.21
N HIS A 8 29.03 -13.24 -0.18
CA HIS A 8 28.52 -12.76 1.10
C HIS A 8 27.87 -11.38 0.97
N SER A 9 28.53 -10.43 0.29
CA SER A 9 27.96 -9.10 0.06
C SER A 9 26.70 -9.16 -0.80
N SER A 10 26.69 -9.98 -1.86
CA SER A 10 25.52 -10.16 -2.72
C SER A 10 24.34 -10.79 -1.95
N PHE A 11 24.61 -11.75 -1.07
CA PHE A 11 23.58 -12.38 -0.25
C PHE A 11 22.98 -11.41 0.78
N LEU A 12 23.81 -10.61 1.44
CA LEU A 12 23.33 -9.60 2.39
C LEU A 12 22.44 -8.56 1.69
N ILE A 13 22.88 -8.03 0.54
CA ILE A 13 22.07 -7.08 -0.25
C ILE A 13 20.75 -7.73 -0.71
N ALA A 14 20.79 -8.98 -1.15
CA ALA A 14 19.60 -9.72 -1.56
C ALA A 14 18.60 -9.97 -0.43
N LEU A 15 19.04 -9.94 0.83
CA LEU A 15 18.19 -10.08 2.01
C LEU A 15 17.72 -8.72 2.55
N GLU A 16 18.59 -7.71 2.53
CA GLU A 16 18.33 -6.37 3.06
C GLU A 16 17.21 -5.67 2.27
N ILE A 17 17.19 -5.79 0.94
CA ILE A 17 16.17 -5.13 0.11
C ILE A 17 14.76 -5.68 0.41
N PRO A 18 14.50 -7.01 0.38
CA PRO A 18 13.20 -7.54 0.77
C PRO A 18 12.84 -7.21 2.21
N LEU A 19 13.81 -7.20 3.13
CA LEU A 19 13.53 -6.87 4.53
C LEU A 19 13.10 -5.41 4.68
N LEU A 20 13.84 -4.47 4.08
CA LEU A 20 13.52 -3.04 4.09
C LEU A 20 12.13 -2.77 3.52
N LEU A 21 11.78 -3.48 2.43
CA LEU A 21 10.47 -3.34 1.78
C LEU A 21 9.34 -4.04 2.53
N ALA A 22 9.58 -5.22 3.14
CA ALA A 22 8.52 -6.03 3.76
C ALA A 22 8.27 -5.70 5.23
N LEU A 23 9.28 -5.25 5.97
CA LEU A 23 9.20 -4.96 7.40
C LEU A 23 8.09 -3.96 7.76
N PRO A 24 7.91 -2.82 7.07
CA PRO A 24 6.82 -1.89 7.39
C PRO A 24 5.44 -2.51 7.15
N PHE A 25 5.28 -3.36 6.13
CA PHE A 25 4.03 -4.10 5.91
C PHE A 25 3.79 -5.18 6.95
N ALA A 26 4.85 -5.88 7.39
CA ALA A 26 4.75 -6.87 8.44
C ALA A 26 4.34 -6.23 9.77
N LEU A 27 4.93 -5.07 10.10
CA LEU A 27 4.56 -4.28 11.26
C LEU A 27 3.09 -3.81 11.16
N TRP A 28 2.71 -3.23 10.03
CA TRP A 28 1.32 -2.83 9.76
C TRP A 28 0.34 -3.99 9.91
N TYR A 29 0.62 -5.13 9.29
CA TYR A 29 -0.22 -6.32 9.36
C TYR A 29 -0.41 -6.79 10.79
N ARG A 30 0.66 -6.83 11.60
CA ARG A 30 0.60 -7.25 13.00
C ARG A 30 -0.25 -6.30 13.85
N VAL A 31 -0.10 -4.99 13.66
CA VAL A 31 -0.88 -4.00 14.42
C VAL A 31 -2.34 -4.01 13.97
N SER A 32 -2.58 -4.09 12.67
CA SER A 32 -3.93 -4.20 12.10
C SER A 32 -4.65 -5.47 12.59
N ASP A 33 -4.00 -6.63 12.56
CA ASP A 33 -4.58 -7.89 13.05
C ASP A 33 -4.89 -7.80 14.55
N ALA A 34 -3.97 -7.27 15.37
CA ALA A 34 -4.20 -7.04 16.79
C ALA A 34 -5.39 -6.09 17.05
N ALA A 35 -5.54 -5.04 16.24
CA ALA A 35 -6.66 -4.10 16.32
C ALA A 35 -8.00 -4.76 15.97
N HIS A 36 -8.04 -5.62 14.96
CA HIS A 36 -9.26 -6.37 14.59
C HIS A 36 -9.66 -7.42 15.63
N LEU A 37 -8.69 -8.02 16.32
CA LEU A 37 -8.94 -9.03 17.36
C LEU A 37 -9.40 -8.42 18.70
N HIS A 38 -9.21 -7.12 18.92
CA HIS A 38 -9.72 -6.45 20.10
C HIS A 38 -11.23 -6.19 19.98
N HIS A 39 -12.03 -7.03 20.64
CA HIS A 39 -13.51 -6.92 20.70
C HIS A 39 -14.11 -5.52 20.98
N PRO A 40 -13.54 -4.65 21.84
CA PRO A 40 -14.09 -3.30 22.05
C PRO A 40 -13.74 -2.31 20.94
N TYR A 41 -12.91 -2.71 19.97
CA TYR A 41 -12.40 -1.84 18.92
C TYR A 41 -13.37 -1.68 17.74
N GLY A 42 -14.36 -2.56 17.61
CA GLY A 42 -15.38 -2.47 16.55
C GLY A 42 -14.82 -2.73 15.14
N SER A 43 -15.65 -3.29 14.27
CA SER A 43 -15.19 -3.79 12.96
C SER A 43 -14.86 -2.71 11.93
N TRP A 44 -15.27 -1.45 12.15
CA TRP A 44 -15.14 -0.37 11.18
C TRP A 44 -14.02 0.64 11.51
N ARG A 45 -13.61 0.74 12.78
CA ARG A 45 -12.59 1.70 13.24
C ARG A 45 -11.20 1.47 12.64
N PRO A 46 -10.68 0.22 12.52
CA PRO A 46 -9.41 -0.02 11.84
C PRO A 46 -9.39 0.50 10.41
N ALA A 47 -10.48 0.28 9.67
CA ALA A 47 -10.60 0.74 8.29
C ALA A 47 -10.63 2.28 8.22
N LEU A 48 -11.41 2.93 9.09
CA LEU A 48 -11.45 4.39 9.16
C LEU A 48 -10.07 4.97 9.45
N ALA A 49 -9.42 4.51 10.52
CA ALA A 49 -8.08 4.95 10.92
C ALA A 49 -7.06 4.76 9.78
N THR A 50 -7.14 3.62 9.07
CA THR A 50 -6.30 3.34 7.90
C THR A 50 -6.52 4.35 6.78
N TYR A 51 -7.77 4.59 6.37
CA TYR A 51 -8.06 5.52 5.28
C TYR A 51 -7.70 6.96 5.66
N SER A 52 -7.94 7.36 6.91
CA SER A 52 -7.51 8.65 7.44
C SER A 52 -5.99 8.80 7.41
N GLY A 53 -5.26 7.75 7.83
CA GLY A 53 -3.81 7.71 7.76
C GLY A 53 -3.27 7.77 6.32
N LEU A 54 -3.87 7.03 5.39
CA LEU A 54 -3.51 7.09 3.98
C LEU A 54 -3.77 8.48 3.38
N ALA A 55 -4.90 9.10 3.72
CA ALA A 55 -5.20 10.47 3.26
C ALA A 55 -4.16 11.46 3.80
N LEU A 56 -3.80 11.38 5.09
CA LEU A 56 -2.74 12.21 5.67
C LEU A 56 -1.37 11.92 5.04
N GLY A 57 -1.03 10.66 4.81
CA GLY A 57 0.20 10.26 4.12
C GLY A 57 0.27 10.82 2.71
N ALA A 58 -0.85 10.86 1.97
CA ALA A 58 -0.89 11.44 0.64
C ALA A 58 -0.64 12.96 0.70
N CYS A 59 -1.25 13.65 1.68
CA CYS A 59 -0.96 15.06 1.93
C CYS A 59 0.51 15.29 2.31
N MET A 60 1.11 14.44 3.15
CA MET A 60 2.51 14.51 3.54
C MET A 60 3.46 14.31 2.34
N VAL A 61 3.20 13.31 1.50
CA VAL A 61 3.96 13.08 0.26
C VAL A 61 3.85 14.29 -0.67
N ALA A 62 2.64 14.83 -0.83
CA ALA A 62 2.42 15.99 -1.69
C ALA A 62 3.00 17.29 -1.12
N ALA A 63 3.04 17.45 0.20
CA ALA A 63 3.65 18.61 0.87
C ALA A 63 5.18 18.56 0.82
N SER A 64 5.78 17.37 0.88
CA SER A 64 7.23 17.15 0.73
C SER A 64 7.70 17.11 -0.73
N TRP A 65 6.82 17.48 -1.68
CA TRP A 65 7.11 17.42 -3.11
C TRP A 65 8.10 18.51 -3.51
N GLU A 66 9.31 18.10 -3.90
CA GLU A 66 10.29 18.99 -4.55
C GLU A 66 10.03 19.07 -6.07
N PRO A 67 9.82 20.28 -6.64
CA PRO A 67 9.59 20.43 -8.07
C PRO A 67 10.67 19.75 -8.91
N GLY A 68 10.27 18.94 -9.89
CA GLY A 68 11.18 18.23 -10.79
C GLY A 68 11.57 16.81 -10.35
N SER A 69 11.46 16.47 -9.06
CA SER A 69 11.89 15.15 -8.54
C SER A 69 11.03 13.97 -9.02
N PHE A 70 9.77 14.21 -9.38
CA PHE A 70 8.83 13.17 -9.86
C PHE A 70 8.66 13.14 -11.39
N THR A 71 9.53 13.83 -12.13
CA THR A 71 9.49 13.76 -13.60
C THR A 71 10.01 12.41 -14.09
N PHE A 72 9.56 11.97 -15.26
CA PHE A 72 10.05 10.72 -15.86
C PHE A 72 11.58 10.74 -16.00
N GLU A 73 12.13 11.88 -16.45
CA GLU A 73 13.57 12.08 -16.55
C GLU A 73 14.23 11.93 -15.17
N ALA A 74 13.79 12.67 -14.15
CA ALA A 74 14.38 12.57 -12.81
C ALA A 74 14.33 11.16 -12.20
N ILE A 75 13.26 10.39 -12.49
CA ILE A 75 13.09 9.02 -11.98
C ILE A 75 14.08 8.04 -12.64
N PHE A 76 14.39 8.19 -13.92
CA PHE A 76 15.20 7.19 -14.65
C PHE A 76 16.62 7.66 -14.97
N ASP A 77 16.92 8.95 -14.81
CA ASP A 77 18.23 9.51 -15.15
C ASP A 77 19.33 9.04 -14.18
N ALA A 78 20.52 8.82 -14.74
CA ALA A 78 21.69 8.42 -13.98
C ALA A 78 22.26 9.65 -13.24
N GLY A 79 22.48 9.52 -11.93
CA GLY A 79 22.77 10.67 -11.06
C GLY A 79 21.55 11.55 -10.76
N GLY A 80 20.34 11.13 -11.13
CA GLY A 80 19.09 11.77 -10.72
C GLY A 80 18.78 11.57 -9.23
N PRO A 81 17.74 12.22 -8.69
CA PRO A 81 17.39 12.16 -7.25
C PRO A 81 17.06 10.76 -6.73
N TRP A 82 16.83 9.79 -7.62
CA TRP A 82 16.49 8.41 -7.28
C TRP A 82 17.62 7.41 -7.54
N ASP A 83 18.74 7.84 -8.12
CA ASP A 83 19.95 7.02 -8.29
C ASP A 83 20.74 6.95 -6.99
N LEU A 84 20.12 6.32 -5.99
CA LEU A 84 20.63 6.22 -4.63
C LEU A 84 21.13 4.80 -4.35
N SER A 85 22.25 4.70 -3.64
CA SER A 85 22.63 3.49 -2.92
C SER A 85 21.55 3.09 -1.91
N LEU A 86 21.55 1.82 -1.48
CA LEU A 86 20.58 1.34 -0.50
C LEU A 86 20.64 2.15 0.81
N THR A 87 21.86 2.51 1.25
CA THR A 87 22.10 3.30 2.46
C THR A 87 21.59 4.73 2.31
N GLU A 88 21.89 5.39 1.19
CA GLU A 88 21.38 6.75 0.91
C GLU A 88 19.86 6.75 0.81
N PHE A 89 19.26 5.71 0.21
CA PHE A 89 17.81 5.57 0.17
C PHE A 89 17.21 5.39 1.57
N ALA A 90 17.82 4.56 2.42
CA ALA A 90 17.34 4.37 3.80
C ALA A 90 17.45 5.66 4.63
N GLU A 91 18.53 6.41 4.47
CA GLU A 91 18.71 7.73 5.11
C GLU A 91 17.66 8.72 4.62
N LEU A 92 17.47 8.83 3.31
CA LEU A 92 16.43 9.68 2.71
C LEU A 92 15.04 9.30 3.22
N LEU A 93 14.72 8.01 3.26
CA LEU A 93 13.43 7.50 3.74
C LEU A 93 13.19 7.91 5.19
N MET A 94 14.19 7.71 6.07
CA MET A 94 14.08 8.07 7.49
C MET A 94 13.94 9.58 7.68
N GLN A 95 14.70 10.37 6.90
CA GLN A 95 14.58 11.82 6.90
C GLN A 95 13.16 12.25 6.49
N ARG A 96 12.66 11.75 5.36
CA ARG A 96 11.32 12.09 4.86
C ARG A 96 10.21 11.66 5.81
N LEU A 97 10.34 10.51 6.47
CA LEU A 97 9.39 10.09 7.51
C LEU A 97 9.38 11.03 8.72
N GLY A 98 10.54 11.59 9.08
CA GLY A 98 10.67 12.56 10.18
C GLY A 98 10.18 13.96 9.83
N ASP A 99 10.49 14.44 8.62
CA ASP A 99 10.22 15.81 8.18
C ASP A 99 8.80 15.99 7.64
N ALA A 100 8.19 14.94 7.08
CA ALA A 100 6.87 14.98 6.45
C ALA A 100 5.75 15.65 7.28
N PRO A 101 5.61 15.40 8.59
CA PRO A 101 4.62 16.10 9.41
C PRO A 101 4.88 17.60 9.51
N HIS A 102 6.16 18.00 9.59
CA HIS A 102 6.55 19.40 9.67
C HIS A 102 6.29 20.12 8.33
N ASP A 103 6.66 19.48 7.22
CA ASP A 103 6.43 19.98 5.87
C ASP A 103 4.93 20.20 5.62
N LEU A 104 4.09 19.23 6.01
CA LEU A 104 2.63 19.36 5.88
C LEU A 104 2.09 20.55 6.68
N VAL A 105 2.57 20.75 7.92
CA VAL A 105 2.17 21.90 8.74
C VAL A 105 2.64 23.21 8.12
N ALA A 106 3.85 23.26 7.58
CA ALA A 106 4.39 24.43 6.91
C ALA A 106 3.54 24.83 5.70
N VAL A 107 3.15 23.86 4.87
CA VAL A 107 2.26 24.08 3.72
C VAL A 107 0.87 24.55 4.16
N LEU A 108 0.28 23.92 5.19
CA LEU A 108 -1.03 24.34 5.72
C LEU A 108 -1.05 25.79 6.19
N LEU A 109 0.05 26.28 6.77
CA LEU A 109 0.13 27.61 7.35
C LEU A 109 0.47 28.68 6.31
N ASN A 110 1.29 28.36 5.31
CA ASN A 110 1.90 29.37 4.44
C ASN A 110 1.53 29.25 2.96
N ASP A 111 1.25 28.05 2.46
CA ASP A 111 1.25 27.74 1.02
C ASP A 111 0.01 26.96 0.54
N ASP A 112 -1.12 27.01 1.26
CA ASP A 112 -2.38 26.37 0.86
C ASP A 112 -3.48 27.38 0.44
N PRO A 113 -3.31 28.13 -0.68
CA PRO A 113 -4.25 29.16 -1.10
C PRO A 113 -5.61 28.59 -1.54
N HIS A 114 -5.67 27.31 -1.90
CA HIS A 114 -6.88 26.63 -2.35
C HIS A 114 -7.53 25.76 -1.26
N LEU A 115 -6.96 25.73 -0.05
CA LEU A 115 -7.42 24.91 1.08
C LEU A 115 -7.48 23.40 0.76
N ASN A 116 -6.69 22.92 -0.20
CA ASN A 116 -6.75 21.52 -0.62
C ASN A 116 -6.25 20.61 0.49
N PHE A 117 -5.13 20.98 1.13
CA PHE A 117 -4.56 20.23 2.24
C PHE A 117 -5.37 20.46 3.51
N GLY A 118 -5.76 21.71 3.76
CA GLY A 118 -6.58 22.10 4.90
C GLY A 118 -7.92 21.35 4.97
N VAL A 119 -8.61 21.17 3.84
CA VAL A 119 -9.86 20.40 3.79
C VAL A 119 -9.63 18.94 4.15
N VAL A 120 -8.61 18.28 3.60
CA VAL A 120 -8.32 16.88 3.92
C VAL A 120 -7.97 16.72 5.39
N VAL A 121 -7.09 17.57 5.92
CA VAL A 121 -6.72 17.55 7.35
C VAL A 121 -7.93 17.82 8.23
N MET A 122 -8.80 18.77 7.88
CA MET A 122 -10.04 19.02 8.63
C MET A 122 -10.99 17.84 8.60
N VAL A 123 -11.18 17.19 7.44
CA VAL A 123 -12.06 16.01 7.32
C VAL A 123 -11.52 14.88 8.19
N VAL A 124 -10.21 14.61 8.12
CA VAL A 124 -9.57 13.59 8.97
C VAL A 124 -9.72 13.93 10.45
N ALA A 125 -9.42 15.17 10.86
CA ALA A 125 -9.58 15.61 12.23
C ALA A 125 -11.03 15.49 12.72
N THR A 126 -12.00 15.82 11.86
CA THR A 126 -13.43 15.69 12.16
C THR A 126 -13.84 14.24 12.33
N LEU A 127 -13.37 13.34 11.46
CA LEU A 127 -13.64 11.90 11.58
C LEU A 127 -13.11 11.32 12.90
N PHE A 128 -11.89 11.70 13.30
CA PHE A 128 -11.34 11.34 14.60
C PHE A 128 -12.13 11.94 15.77
N ALA A 129 -12.53 13.20 15.68
CA ALA A 129 -13.32 13.87 16.71
C ALA A 129 -14.70 13.21 16.89
N VAL A 130 -15.35 12.83 15.78
CA VAL A 130 -16.62 12.09 15.79
C VAL A 130 -16.44 10.71 16.40
N ASP A 131 -15.39 9.98 16.03
CA ASP A 131 -15.10 8.66 16.59
C ASP A 131 -14.89 8.71 18.12
N VAL A 132 -14.08 9.67 18.58
CA VAL A 132 -13.89 9.94 20.01
C VAL A 132 -15.21 10.34 20.69
N GLY A 133 -16.00 11.20 20.05
CA GLY A 133 -17.30 11.66 20.56
C GLY A 133 -18.33 10.53 20.71
N VAL A 134 -18.45 9.65 19.72
CA VAL A 134 -19.32 8.46 19.76
C VAL A 134 -18.85 7.51 20.85
N THR A 135 -17.53 7.30 20.96
CA THR A 135 -16.95 6.44 22.00
C THR A 135 -17.28 6.99 23.38
N LEU A 136 -17.07 8.30 23.62
CA LEU A 136 -17.43 8.99 24.86
C LEU A 136 -18.93 8.86 25.19
N ALA A 137 -19.80 9.08 24.20
CA ALA A 137 -21.25 9.02 24.36
C ALA A 137 -21.76 7.60 24.70
N SER A 138 -21.05 6.56 24.26
CA SER A 138 -21.42 5.16 24.51
C SER A 138 -21.21 4.70 25.98
N GLY A 139 -20.56 5.51 26.83
CA GLY A 139 -20.38 5.21 28.26
C GLY A 139 -19.34 4.13 28.58
N VAL A 140 -18.57 3.68 27.59
CA VAL A 140 -17.56 2.60 27.73
C VAL A 140 -16.28 3.14 28.40
N ARG A 141 -16.28 3.33 29.72
CA ARG A 141 -15.24 4.07 30.47
C ARG A 141 -13.81 3.48 30.46
N GLY A 142 -13.62 2.19 30.17
CA GLY A 142 -12.32 1.50 30.35
C GLY A 142 -11.36 1.52 29.14
N PRO A 143 -11.81 1.13 27.94
CA PRO A 143 -10.91 1.01 26.77
C PRO A 143 -10.84 2.24 25.86
N MET A 144 -11.42 3.40 26.20
CA MET A 144 -11.46 4.56 25.26
C MET A 144 -10.08 5.10 24.92
N LEU A 145 -9.20 5.24 25.91
CA LEU A 145 -7.85 5.74 25.67
C LEU A 145 -7.06 4.76 24.81
N LEU A 146 -7.17 3.46 25.09
CA LEU A 146 -6.50 2.43 24.31
C LEU A 146 -7.00 2.42 22.86
N SER A 147 -8.31 2.56 22.64
CA SER A 147 -8.85 2.55 21.28
C SER A 147 -8.43 3.79 20.50
N PHE A 148 -8.48 4.96 21.13
CA PHE A 148 -7.98 6.19 20.51
C PHE A 148 -6.48 6.09 20.16
N LEU A 149 -5.66 5.57 21.09
CA LEU A 149 -4.23 5.38 20.84
C LEU A 149 -3.97 4.40 19.69
N LEU A 150 -4.76 3.33 19.60
CA LEU A 150 -4.69 2.39 18.48
C LEU A 150 -5.12 3.05 17.15
N ASP A 151 -6.14 3.92 17.15
CA ASP A 151 -6.56 4.62 15.92
C ASP A 151 -5.48 5.59 15.44
N VAL A 152 -4.87 6.33 16.37
CA VAL A 152 -3.75 7.22 16.08
C VAL A 152 -2.55 6.42 15.57
N LEU A 153 -2.21 5.31 16.22
CA LEU A 153 -1.12 4.43 15.80
C LEU A 153 -1.38 3.86 14.40
N MET A 154 -2.59 3.41 14.11
CA MET A 154 -3.00 2.92 12.80
C MET A 154 -2.93 4.03 11.74
N ALA A 155 -3.41 5.23 12.05
CA ALA A 155 -3.29 6.33 11.11
C ALA A 155 -1.82 6.71 10.83
N LEU A 156 -0.98 6.76 11.87
CA LEU A 156 0.44 7.06 11.73
C LEU A 156 1.18 5.99 10.93
N LEU A 157 0.94 4.72 11.22
CA LEU A 157 1.56 3.62 10.47
C LEU A 157 1.08 3.58 9.02
N ALA A 158 -0.20 3.85 8.74
CA ALA A 158 -0.71 3.93 7.38
C ALA A 158 -0.09 5.11 6.61
N ALA A 159 0.04 6.28 7.25
CA ALA A 159 0.68 7.45 6.65
C ALA A 159 2.15 7.16 6.33
N GLY A 160 2.90 6.62 7.29
CA GLY A 160 4.30 6.24 7.10
C GLY A 160 4.49 5.14 6.06
N LEU A 161 3.59 4.15 6.03
CA LEU A 161 3.60 3.09 5.02
C LEU A 161 3.37 3.66 3.62
N LEU A 162 2.49 4.65 3.46
CA LEU A 162 2.25 5.27 2.16
C LEU A 162 3.49 6.05 1.68
N ILE A 163 4.14 6.83 2.56
CA ILE A 163 5.40 7.51 2.25
C ILE A 163 6.44 6.48 1.82
N HIS A 164 6.61 5.40 2.59
CA HIS A 164 7.52 4.32 2.27
C HIS A 164 7.22 3.70 0.89
N VAL A 165 5.97 3.34 0.62
CA VAL A 165 5.55 2.75 -0.66
C VAL A 165 5.89 3.67 -1.83
N VAL A 166 5.59 4.96 -1.73
CA VAL A 166 5.84 5.92 -2.81
C VAL A 166 7.33 6.07 -3.06
N LEU A 167 8.13 6.32 -2.02
CA LEU A 167 9.58 6.49 -2.17
C LEU A 167 10.26 5.22 -2.65
N SER A 168 9.90 4.06 -2.09
CA SER A 168 10.41 2.76 -2.55
C SER A 168 10.01 2.47 -3.99
N ALA A 169 8.81 2.84 -4.42
CA ALA A 169 8.40 2.66 -5.81
C ALA A 169 9.29 3.47 -6.76
N LEU A 170 9.58 4.73 -6.43
CA LEU A 170 10.41 5.60 -7.27
C LEU A 170 11.87 5.13 -7.31
N TRP A 171 12.42 4.77 -6.16
CA TRP A 171 13.75 4.18 -6.05
C TRP A 171 13.85 2.84 -6.80
N LEU A 172 12.85 1.97 -6.69
CA LEU A 172 12.81 0.71 -7.44
C LEU A 172 12.63 0.94 -8.94
N LEU A 173 11.86 1.93 -9.37
CA LEU A 173 11.75 2.29 -10.78
C LEU A 173 13.11 2.71 -11.34
N ASN A 174 13.85 3.56 -10.62
CA ASN A 174 15.21 3.93 -11.00
C ASN A 174 16.15 2.71 -11.03
N ARG A 175 16.19 1.92 -9.95
CA ARG A 175 17.11 0.77 -9.84
C ARG A 175 16.81 -0.34 -10.83
N LEU A 176 15.53 -0.60 -11.08
CA LEU A 176 15.12 -1.62 -12.02
C LEU A 176 15.15 -1.10 -13.47
N ASN A 177 15.27 0.24 -13.66
CA ASN A 177 15.48 1.13 -14.84
C ASN A 177 14.86 0.72 -16.19
N PHE A 178 14.92 -0.57 -16.52
CA PHE A 178 14.47 -1.18 -17.77
C PHE A 178 13.86 -2.57 -17.57
N TRP A 179 14.37 -3.36 -16.62
CA TRP A 179 13.96 -4.75 -16.39
C TRP A 179 12.56 -4.85 -15.78
N SER A 180 12.15 -3.92 -14.93
CA SER A 180 10.79 -3.89 -14.38
C SER A 180 9.75 -3.63 -15.48
N ILE A 181 10.03 -2.70 -16.39
CA ILE A 181 9.18 -2.40 -17.54
C ILE A 181 9.20 -3.57 -18.53
N ALA A 182 10.35 -4.18 -18.77
CA ALA A 182 10.47 -5.38 -19.61
C ALA A 182 9.70 -6.56 -19.02
N VAL A 183 9.81 -6.82 -17.71
CA VAL A 183 9.06 -7.88 -17.01
C VAL A 183 7.57 -7.56 -17.00
N ALA A 184 7.16 -6.32 -16.76
CA ALA A 184 5.76 -5.92 -16.82
C ALA A 184 5.16 -6.09 -18.24
N LEU A 185 5.92 -5.72 -19.28
CA LEU A 185 5.56 -5.95 -20.67
C LEU A 185 5.49 -7.45 -20.99
N LEU A 186 6.43 -8.26 -20.52
CA LEU A 186 6.43 -9.71 -20.69
C LEU A 186 5.23 -10.37 -19.99
N LEU A 187 4.89 -9.93 -18.78
CA LEU A 187 3.70 -10.40 -18.05
C LEU A 187 2.39 -9.97 -18.74
N LEU A 188 2.33 -8.74 -19.25
CA LEU A 188 1.18 -8.24 -20.03
C LEU A 188 1.03 -9.00 -21.35
N GLN A 189 2.15 -9.26 -22.04
CA GLN A 189 2.20 -10.07 -23.26
C GLN A 189 1.82 -11.52 -22.95
N GLU A 190 2.25 -12.08 -21.83
CA GLU A 190 1.87 -13.43 -21.42
C GLU A 190 0.37 -13.52 -21.10
N TYR A 191 -0.18 -12.54 -20.38
CA TYR A 191 -1.60 -12.45 -20.11
C TYR A 191 -2.45 -12.37 -21.40
N ARG A 192 -2.00 -11.56 -22.36
CA ARG A 192 -2.73 -11.29 -23.61
C ARG A 192 -2.53 -12.35 -24.69
N TYR A 193 -1.30 -12.76 -24.93
CA TYR A 193 -0.88 -13.60 -26.06
C TYR A 193 -0.35 -14.99 -25.67
N HIS A 194 -0.14 -15.25 -24.37
CA HIS A 194 0.18 -16.59 -23.88
C HIS A 194 1.48 -17.19 -24.47
N VAL A 195 2.49 -16.34 -24.63
CA VAL A 195 3.75 -16.66 -25.32
C VAL A 195 4.57 -17.75 -24.59
N PHE A 196 4.54 -17.75 -23.27
CA PHE A 196 5.33 -18.61 -22.36
C PHE A 196 4.50 -19.66 -21.62
N GLY A 197 3.17 -19.54 -21.59
CA GLY A 197 2.27 -20.52 -20.96
C GLY A 197 2.28 -20.52 -19.43
N LEU A 198 2.72 -19.43 -18.79
CA LEU A 198 2.83 -19.28 -17.33
C LEU A 198 1.46 -19.24 -16.63
N PHE A 199 0.46 -18.59 -17.22
CA PHE A 199 -0.88 -18.49 -16.63
C PHE A 199 -1.83 -19.52 -17.23
N ARG A 200 -1.78 -20.78 -16.80
CA ARG A 200 -2.72 -21.81 -17.27
C ARG A 200 -4.17 -21.31 -17.16
N ARG A 201 -4.78 -20.92 -18.29
CA ARG A 201 -6.23 -20.67 -18.33
C ARG A 201 -6.89 -21.98 -17.92
N ARG A 202 -7.68 -21.95 -16.84
CA ARG A 202 -8.55 -23.08 -16.50
C ARG A 202 -9.32 -23.41 -17.79
N PRO A 203 -9.26 -24.64 -18.31
CA PRO A 203 -10.00 -25.00 -19.49
C PRO A 203 -11.46 -24.62 -19.22
N LYS A 204 -12.04 -23.80 -20.10
CA LYS A 204 -13.48 -23.53 -20.05
C LYS A 204 -14.14 -24.90 -19.93
N PRO A 205 -14.98 -25.13 -18.90
CA PRO A 205 -15.66 -26.40 -18.79
C PRO A 205 -16.36 -26.61 -20.13
N VAL A 206 -15.96 -27.69 -20.82
CA VAL A 206 -16.65 -28.12 -22.03
C VAL A 206 -18.09 -28.23 -21.59
N ARG A 207 -18.96 -27.35 -22.11
CA ARG A 207 -20.39 -27.57 -22.00
C ARG A 207 -20.61 -28.87 -22.75
N VAL A 208 -20.59 -29.98 -22.03
CA VAL A 208 -21.14 -31.24 -22.50
C VAL A 208 -22.54 -30.86 -22.90
N ALA A 209 -22.81 -30.87 -24.21
CA ALA A 209 -24.14 -30.68 -24.72
C ALA A 209 -24.99 -31.73 -24.00
N GLY A 210 -25.76 -31.28 -23.02
CA GLY A 210 -26.65 -32.13 -22.27
C GLY A 210 -27.55 -32.78 -23.30
N ASN A 211 -27.41 -34.09 -23.46
CA ASN A 211 -28.31 -34.91 -24.22
C ASN A 211 -29.62 -34.87 -23.44
N ILE A 212 -30.44 -33.86 -23.68
CA ILE A 212 -31.83 -33.80 -23.22
C ILE A 212 -32.54 -34.87 -24.05
N GLN A 213 -32.39 -36.11 -23.63
CA GLN A 213 -33.23 -37.21 -24.05
C GLN A 213 -34.63 -36.89 -23.56
N HIS A 214 -35.44 -36.37 -24.47
CA HIS A 214 -36.89 -36.33 -24.33
C HIS A 214 -37.40 -37.76 -24.11
N GLY A 215 -37.72 -38.08 -22.85
CA GLY A 215 -38.51 -39.23 -22.49
C GLY A 215 -39.94 -39.03 -22.99
N ILE A 216 -40.25 -39.61 -24.15
CA ILE A 216 -41.61 -39.79 -24.65
C ILE A 216 -42.23 -40.94 -23.83
N ASN A 217 -43.03 -40.61 -22.83
CA ASN A 217 -43.89 -41.58 -22.16
C ASN A 217 -45.12 -41.86 -23.04
N THR A 218 -45.07 -42.93 -23.82
CA THR A 218 -46.26 -43.56 -24.42
C THR A 218 -47.01 -44.35 -23.35
N SER A 219 -48.03 -43.73 -22.77
CA SER A 219 -49.07 -44.44 -22.02
C SER A 219 -49.94 -45.24 -23.00
N VAL A 220 -49.71 -46.55 -23.01
CA VAL A 220 -50.52 -47.54 -23.72
C VAL A 220 -51.74 -47.87 -22.86
N LYS A 221 -52.93 -47.61 -23.42
CA LYS A 221 -54.21 -48.16 -22.96
C LYS A 221 -54.30 -49.66 -23.26
N SER A 222 -54.67 -50.45 -22.27
CA SER A 222 -55.37 -51.74 -22.42
C SER A 222 -56.12 -51.97 -21.09
N SER A 223 -57.44 -51.80 -21.05
CA SER A 223 -58.51 -52.77 -21.39
C SER A 223 -59.15 -53.25 -20.10
#